data_AF-A0A4D6XSJ9-F1
#
_entry.id   AF-A0A4D6XSJ9-F1
#
_cell.length_a   1.000
_cell.length_b   1.000
_cell.length_c   1.000
_cell.angle_alpha   90.00
_cell.angle_beta   90.00
_cell.angle_gamma   90.00
#
_symmetry.space_group_name_H-M   'P 1'
#
loop_
_entity.id
_entity.type
_entity.pdbx_description
1 polymer ?
#
loop_
_entity_poly.entity_id
_entity_poly.type
_entity_poly.pdbx_seq_one_letter_code
_entity_poly.pdbx_strand_id
1 'polypeptide(L)'
;MNKKSCNKKNKILEKIKWLFIFIFFFLLFFNNYYFYKIQLFFRILAISFLISCILGTFISTKKGKYILSCINMSKNEMQKIIWPKYKETLYTTLIVITVTIVMSFLLWSLDSIIFRLIAFIISLRF
;
A
#
# COMPACT_ATOMS: atom_id res chain seq x y z
N MET A 1 1.17 6.10 -49.51
CA MET A 1 2.10 6.99 -48.79
C MET A 1 1.74 7.05 -47.30
N ASN A 2 2.74 7.06 -46.39
CA ASN A 2 2.68 7.63 -45.02
C ASN A 2 2.39 6.83 -43.72
N LYS A 3 2.51 5.49 -43.65
CA LYS A 3 2.54 4.80 -42.31
C LYS A 3 3.78 5.18 -41.47
N LYS A 4 4.94 5.41 -42.11
CA LYS A 4 6.20 5.78 -41.42
C LYS A 4 6.15 7.19 -40.81
N SER A 5 5.51 8.17 -41.45
CA SER A 5 5.41 9.54 -40.92
C SER A 5 4.46 9.62 -39.72
N CYS A 6 3.35 8.87 -39.74
CA CYS A 6 2.39 8.83 -38.65
C CYS A 6 3.00 8.24 -37.37
N ASN A 7 3.81 7.17 -37.51
CA ASN A 7 4.52 6.58 -36.36
C ASN A 7 5.66 7.49 -35.85
N LYS A 8 6.36 8.20 -36.75
CA LYS A 8 7.40 9.18 -36.38
C LYS A 8 6.82 10.35 -35.57
N LYS A 9 5.67 10.91 -35.99
CA LYS A 9 4.94 11.96 -35.24
C LYS A 9 4.56 11.50 -33.84
N ASN A 10 4.07 10.26 -33.72
CA ASN A 10 3.67 9.64 -32.46
C ASN A 10 4.83 9.43 -31.47
N LYS A 11 6.04 9.13 -31.96
CA LYS A 11 7.26 9.03 -31.13
C LYS A 11 7.76 10.40 -30.67
N ILE A 12 7.68 11.43 -31.53
CA ILE A 12 8.07 12.80 -31.18
C ILE A 12 7.16 13.36 -30.09
N LEU A 13 5.84 13.14 -30.19
CA LEU A 13 4.88 13.55 -29.18
C LEU A 13 5.17 12.90 -27.81
N GLU A 14 5.55 11.62 -27.79
CA GLU A 14 5.93 10.93 -26.55
C GLU A 14 7.24 11.45 -25.96
N LYS A 15 8.23 11.75 -26.81
CA LYS A 15 9.50 12.33 -26.39
C LYS A 15 9.32 13.73 -25.78
N ILE A 16 8.45 14.55 -26.37
CA ILE A 16 8.10 15.88 -25.85
C ILE A 16 7.38 15.77 -24.49
N LYS A 17 6.44 14.83 -24.34
CA LYS A 17 5.75 14.58 -23.06
C LYS A 17 6.73 14.15 -21.96
N TRP A 18 7.69 13.28 -22.28
CA TRP A 18 8.75 12.88 -21.34
C TRP A 18 9.68 14.04 -20.95
N LEU A 19 10.01 14.91 -21.90
CA LEU A 19 10.80 16.11 -21.63
C LEU A 19 10.07 17.08 -20.67
N PHE A 20 8.76 17.21 -20.83
CA PHE A 20 7.91 17.97 -19.91
C PHE A 20 7.95 17.42 -18.48
N ILE A 21 7.87 16.11 -18.31
CA ILE A 21 7.96 15.46 -16.99
C ILE A 21 9.32 15.75 -16.34
N PHE A 22 10.40 15.70 -17.12
CA PHE A 22 11.75 15.98 -16.61
C PHE A 22 11.89 17.44 -16.14
N ILE A 23 11.33 18.39 -16.90
CA ILE A 23 11.26 19.81 -16.53
C ILE A 23 10.47 20.03 -15.24
N PHE A 24 9.31 19.37 -15.09
CA PHE A 24 8.51 19.44 -13.86
C PHE A 24 9.24 18.88 -12.64
N PHE A 25 10.02 17.81 -12.83
CA PHE A 25 10.85 17.22 -11.77
C PHE A 25 11.96 18.17 -11.32
N PHE A 26 12.64 18.84 -12.26
CA PHE A 26 13.60 19.90 -11.92
C PHE A 26 12.94 21.06 -11.17
N LEU A 27 11.75 21.49 -11.61
CA LEU A 27 10.97 22.53 -10.92
C LEU A 27 10.65 22.16 -9.47
N LEU A 28 10.28 20.90 -9.20
CA LEU A 28 10.05 20.40 -7.83
C LEU A 28 11.31 20.51 -6.96
N PHE A 29 12.46 20.13 -7.49
CA PHE A 29 13.74 20.21 -6.78
C PHE A 29 14.13 21.66 -6.47
N PHE A 30 14.01 22.55 -7.44
CA PHE A 30 14.25 24.00 -7.26
C PHE A 30 13.28 24.64 -6.27
N ASN A 31 12.00 24.27 -6.32
CA ASN A 31 10.99 24.76 -5.40
C ASN A 31 11.31 24.37 -3.94
N ASN A 32 11.82 23.16 -3.72
CA ASN A 32 12.25 22.73 -2.39
C ASN A 32 13.43 23.57 -1.86
N TYR A 33 14.41 23.88 -2.72
CA TYR A 33 15.57 24.68 -2.36
C TYR A 33 15.22 26.14 -2.00
N TYR A 34 14.40 26.81 -2.82
CA TYR A 34 14.02 28.21 -2.60
C TYR A 34 13.09 28.42 -1.40
N PHE A 35 12.17 27.49 -1.14
CA PHE A 35 11.15 27.62 -0.09
C PHE A 35 11.59 27.10 1.28
N TYR A 36 12.89 26.88 1.51
CA TYR A 36 13.41 26.43 2.81
C TYR A 36 13.16 27.44 3.94
N LYS A 37 13.01 28.74 3.62
CA LYS A 37 12.84 29.84 4.58
C LYS A 37 11.39 30.31 4.81
N ILE A 38 10.39 29.78 4.10
CA ILE A 38 8.99 30.24 4.13
C ILE A 38 8.05 29.22 4.77
N GLN A 39 6.91 29.71 5.30
CA GLN A 39 5.82 28.94 5.91
C GLN A 39 5.50 27.62 5.19
N LEU A 40 5.42 26.53 5.97
CA LEU A 40 5.20 25.15 5.52
C LEU A 40 3.99 24.99 4.58
N PHE A 41 2.92 25.79 4.77
CA PHE A 41 1.69 25.72 3.97
C PHE A 41 1.92 25.96 2.48
N PHE A 42 2.69 26.99 2.11
CA PHE A 42 2.95 27.30 0.69
C PHE A 42 3.78 26.21 0.01
N ARG A 43 4.70 25.58 0.75
CA ARG A 43 5.51 24.46 0.25
C ARG A 43 4.64 23.27 -0.12
N ILE A 44 3.69 22.90 0.75
CA ILE A 44 2.81 21.74 0.55
C ILE A 44 1.88 21.96 -0.65
N LEU A 45 1.30 23.17 -0.79
CA LEU A 45 0.46 23.55 -1.92
C LEU A 45 1.22 23.49 -3.26
N ALA A 46 2.41 24.07 -3.32
CA ALA A 46 3.23 24.08 -4.53
C ALA A 46 3.60 22.65 -4.97
N ILE A 47 4.03 21.80 -4.04
CA ILE A 47 4.38 20.40 -4.31
C ILE A 47 3.16 19.60 -4.77
N SER A 48 2.01 19.77 -4.10
CA SER A 48 0.76 19.08 -4.47
C SER A 48 0.29 19.44 -5.88
N PHE A 49 0.34 20.72 -6.25
CA PHE A 49 -0.03 21.18 -7.58
C PHE A 49 0.89 20.61 -8.67
N LEU A 50 2.20 20.61 -8.43
CA LEU A 50 3.20 20.00 -9.33
C LEU A 50 2.98 18.49 -9.50
N ILE A 51 2.70 17.76 -8.40
CA ILE A 51 2.36 16.33 -8.45
C ILE A 51 1.13 16.08 -9.33
N SER A 52 0.11 16.92 -9.20
CA SER A 52 -1.14 16.79 -9.96
C SER A 52 -0.92 16.98 -11.46
N CYS A 53 -0.11 17.97 -11.84
CA CYS A 53 0.30 18.19 -13.23
C CYS A 53 1.09 17.01 -13.81
N ILE A 54 2.00 16.41 -13.04
CA ILE A 54 2.77 15.24 -13.46
C ILE A 54 1.85 14.03 -13.66
N LEU A 55 0.94 13.76 -12.72
CA LEU A 55 -0.03 12.68 -12.86
C LEU A 55 -0.93 12.88 -14.09
N GLY A 56 -1.43 14.11 -14.31
CA GLY A 56 -2.27 14.43 -15.46
C GLY A 56 -1.56 14.22 -16.80
N THR A 57 -0.29 14.64 -16.91
CA THR A 57 0.52 14.43 -18.12
C THR A 57 0.89 12.96 -18.32
N PHE A 58 1.14 12.22 -17.25
CA PHE A 58 1.42 10.78 -17.29
C PHE A 58 0.21 9.97 -17.80
N ILE A 59 -0.99 10.25 -17.30
CA ILE A 59 -2.24 9.60 -17.75
C ILE A 59 -2.54 9.89 -19.22
N SER A 60 -2.20 11.09 -19.70
CA SER A 60 -2.37 11.47 -21.11
C SER A 60 -1.38 10.79 -22.06
N THR A 61 -0.31 10.16 -21.56
CA THR A 61 0.71 9.48 -22.37
C THR A 61 0.23 8.10 -22.83
N LYS A 62 0.68 7.62 -24.01
CA LYS A 62 0.24 6.31 -24.55
C LYS A 62 0.47 5.17 -23.57
N LYS A 63 1.61 5.17 -22.87
CA LYS A 63 1.91 4.23 -21.77
C LYS A 63 0.87 4.30 -20.64
N GLY A 64 0.40 5.50 -20.26
CA GLY A 64 -0.64 5.69 -19.25
C GLY A 64 -1.98 5.06 -19.65
N LYS A 65 -2.39 5.19 -20.91
CA LYS A 65 -3.60 4.52 -21.43
C LYS A 65 -3.50 3.00 -21.43
N TYR A 66 -2.33 2.44 -21.75
CA TYR A 66 -2.10 0.99 -21.65
C TYR A 66 -2.22 0.50 -20.21
N ILE A 67 -1.61 1.21 -19.26
CA ILE A 67 -1.71 0.88 -17.83
C ILE A 67 -3.16 0.95 -17.36
N LEU A 68 -3.92 1.97 -17.80
CA LEU A 68 -5.34 2.10 -17.45
C LEU A 68 -6.19 0.95 -18.02
N SER A 69 -5.88 0.49 -19.24
CA SER A 69 -6.50 -0.72 -19.81
C SER A 69 -6.14 -1.98 -19.03
N CYS A 70 -4.88 -2.14 -18.61
CA CYS A 70 -4.46 -3.28 -17.77
C CYS A 70 -5.15 -3.28 -16.41
N ILE A 71 -5.35 -2.12 -15.78
CA ILE A 71 -6.10 -2.00 -14.51
C ILE A 71 -7.55 -2.49 -14.69
N ASN A 72 -8.19 -2.10 -15.79
CA ASN A 72 -9.56 -2.52 -16.09
C ASN A 72 -9.63 -4.03 -16.37
N MET A 73 -8.66 -4.60 -17.08
CA MET A 73 -8.56 -6.04 -17.32
C MET A 73 -8.31 -6.82 -16.02
N SER A 74 -7.42 -6.34 -15.15
CA SER A 74 -7.10 -6.96 -13.87
C SER A 74 -8.29 -6.94 -12.89
N LYS A 75 -9.09 -5.88 -12.87
CA LYS A 75 -10.35 -5.82 -12.09
C LYS A 75 -11.33 -6.93 -12.48
N ASN A 76 -11.45 -7.21 -13.78
CA ASN A 76 -12.32 -8.27 -14.29
C ASN A 76 -11.83 -9.68 -13.92
N GLU A 77 -10.53 -9.84 -13.65
CA GLU A 77 -9.95 -11.11 -13.18
C GLU A 77 -10.03 -11.25 -11.66
N MET A 78 -9.86 -10.16 -10.91
CA MET A 78 -10.03 -10.17 -9.45
C MET A 78 -11.45 -10.59 -9.04
N GLN A 79 -12.45 -10.25 -9.84
CA GLN A 79 -13.84 -10.68 -9.60
C GLN A 79 -14.07 -12.18 -9.86
N LYS A 80 -13.15 -12.87 -10.54
CA LYS A 80 -13.18 -14.33 -10.73
C LYS A 80 -12.53 -15.09 -9.57
N ILE A 81 -11.86 -14.38 -8.67
CA ILE A 81 -11.38 -14.95 -7.42
C ILE A 81 -12.63 -15.19 -6.58
N ILE A 82 -13.11 -16.44 -6.58
CA ILE A 82 -14.18 -16.86 -5.69
C ILE A 82 -13.60 -16.75 -4.28
N TRP A 83 -13.79 -15.61 -3.63
CA TRP A 83 -13.35 -15.42 -2.26
C TRP A 83 -14.12 -16.41 -1.39
N PRO A 84 -13.42 -17.18 -0.55
CA PRO A 84 -14.01 -18.25 0.23
C PRO A 84 -15.16 -17.69 1.07
N LYS A 85 -16.32 -18.38 1.04
CA LYS A 85 -17.50 -17.99 1.81
C LYS A 85 -17.18 -18.02 3.31
N TYR A 86 -17.54 -16.95 4.01
CA TYR A 86 -17.26 -16.71 5.44
C TYR A 86 -17.72 -17.82 6.40
N LYS A 87 -18.69 -18.65 5.99
CA LYS A 87 -19.24 -19.71 6.83
C LYS A 87 -18.20 -20.79 7.14
N GLU A 88 -17.40 -21.20 6.16
CA GLU A 88 -16.39 -22.26 6.33
C GLU A 88 -15.23 -21.82 7.22
N THR A 89 -14.84 -20.55 7.15
CA THR A 89 -13.75 -19.99 7.97
C THR A 89 -14.13 -19.83 9.44
N LEU A 90 -15.41 -19.64 9.74
CA LEU A 90 -15.86 -19.47 11.13
C LEU A 90 -15.92 -20.79 11.89
N TYR A 91 -16.29 -21.90 11.24
CA TYR A 91 -16.30 -23.21 11.88
C TYR A 91 -14.88 -23.60 12.33
N THR A 92 -13.88 -23.38 11.48
CA THR A 92 -12.50 -23.73 11.82
C THR A 92 -11.91 -22.81 12.90
N THR A 93 -12.17 -21.49 12.88
CA THR A 93 -11.68 -20.60 13.94
C THR A 93 -12.37 -20.85 15.28
N LEU A 94 -13.66 -21.18 15.30
CA LEU A 94 -14.38 -21.54 16.54
C LEU A 94 -13.80 -22.81 17.17
N ILE A 95 -13.49 -23.83 16.37
CA ILE A 95 -12.83 -25.06 16.86
C ILE A 95 -11.47 -24.71 17.49
N VAL A 96 -10.65 -23.91 16.80
CA VAL A 96 -9.34 -23.50 17.31
C VAL A 96 -9.47 -22.69 18.61
N ILE A 97 -10.38 -21.70 18.66
CA ILE A 97 -10.63 -20.90 19.86
C ILE A 97 -11.00 -21.79 21.04
N THR A 98 -11.90 -22.76 20.83
CA THR A 98 -12.32 -23.70 21.87
C THR A 98 -11.14 -24.49 22.42
N VAL A 99 -10.29 -25.05 21.56
CA VAL A 99 -9.10 -25.80 21.98
C VAL A 99 -8.09 -24.91 22.70
N THR A 100 -7.86 -23.69 22.21
CA THR A 100 -6.92 -22.74 22.85
C THR A 100 -7.38 -22.30 24.24
N ILE A 101 -8.69 -22.10 24.45
CA ILE A 101 -9.25 -21.78 25.77
C ILE A 101 -9.00 -22.94 26.73
N VAL A 102 -9.25 -24.17 26.32
CA VAL A 102 -9.02 -25.36 27.14
C VAL A 102 -7.53 -25.47 27.52
N MET A 103 -6.62 -25.33 26.56
CA MET A 103 -5.18 -25.38 26.82
C MET A 103 -4.73 -24.26 27.76
N SER A 104 -5.16 -23.02 27.50
CA SER A 104 -4.83 -21.88 28.36
C SER A 104 -5.34 -22.07 29.78
N PHE A 105 -6.52 -22.65 29.95
CA PHE A 105 -7.10 -22.91 31.27
C PHE A 105 -6.36 -24.01 32.03
N LEU A 106 -5.97 -25.08 31.32
CA LEU A 106 -5.16 -26.17 31.89
C LEU A 106 -3.79 -25.68 32.35
N LEU A 107 -3.07 -24.94 31.50
CA LEU A 107 -1.78 -24.35 31.89
C LEU A 107 -1.95 -23.43 33.09
N TRP A 108 -2.86 -22.45 33.01
CA TRP A 108 -3.09 -21.49 34.10
C TRP A 108 -3.40 -22.17 35.44
N SER A 109 -4.22 -23.24 35.43
CA SER A 109 -4.58 -23.98 36.63
C SER A 109 -3.36 -24.67 37.25
N LEU A 110 -2.52 -25.30 36.44
CA LEU A 110 -1.31 -25.99 36.88
C LEU A 110 -0.27 -24.99 37.41
N ASP A 111 0.01 -23.94 36.64
CA ASP A 111 0.96 -22.88 37.03
C ASP A 111 0.55 -22.21 38.35
N SER A 112 -0.75 -21.93 38.53
CA SER A 112 -1.27 -21.33 39.76
C SER A 112 -1.12 -22.23 40.99
N ILE A 113 -1.32 -23.54 40.83
CA ILE A 113 -1.13 -24.53 41.91
C ILE A 113 0.34 -24.67 42.28
N ILE A 114 1.22 -24.74 41.28
CA ILE A 114 2.66 -24.86 41.48
C ILE A 114 3.20 -23.62 42.18
N PHE A 115 2.81 -22.42 41.72
CA PHE A 115 3.19 -21.16 42.36
C PHE A 115 2.74 -21.10 43.82
N ARG A 116 1.50 -21.53 44.11
CA ARG A 116 0.97 -21.57 45.49
C ARG A 116 1.75 -22.52 46.39
N LEU A 117 2.13 -23.70 45.88
CA LEU A 117 2.98 -24.64 46.63
C LEU A 117 4.35 -24.05 46.91
N ILE A 118 5.00 -23.47 45.89
CA ILE A 118 6.31 -22.84 46.06
C ILE A 118 6.24 -21.70 47.09
N ALA A 119 5.24 -20.83 47.00
CA ALA A 119 5.02 -19.75 47.96
C ALA A 119 4.81 -20.26 49.38
N PHE A 120 4.07 -21.36 49.55
CA PHE A 120 3.86 -22.01 50.85
C PHE A 120 5.19 -22.52 51.44
N ILE A 121 6.02 -23.18 50.65
CA ILE A 121 7.34 -23.67 51.10
C ILE A 121 8.26 -22.51 51.49
N ILE A 122 8.31 -21.43 50.69
CA ILE A 122 9.15 -20.26 50.97
C ILE A 122 8.67 -19.54 52.23
N SER A 123 7.35 -19.35 52.38
CA SER A 123 6.75 -18.71 53.55
C SER A 123 6.93 -19.52 54.84
N LEU A 124 7.13 -20.83 54.76
CA LEU A 124 7.37 -21.68 55.93
C LEU A 124 8.85 -21.65 56.37
N ARG A 125 9.75 -21.28 55.46
CA ARG A 125 11.20 -21.23 55.70
C ARG A 125 11.68 -19.88 56.23
N PHE A 126 10.84 -18.84 56.15
CA PHE A 126 11.11 -17.50 56.69
C PHE A 126 10.20 -17.24 57.89
#